data_AF-A0A6M4H9S3-F1
#
_entry.id   AF-A0A6M4H9S3-F1
#
_cell.length_a   1.000
_cell.length_b   1.000
_cell.length_c   1.000
_cell.angle_alpha   90.00
_cell.angle_beta   90.00
_cell.angle_gamma   90.00
#
_symmetry.space_group_name_H-M   'P 1'
#
loop_
_entity.id
_entity.type
_entity.pdbx_description
1 polymer ?
#
loop_
_entity_poly.entity_id
_entity_poly.type
_entity_poly.pdbx_seq_one_letter_code
_entity_poly.pdbx_strand_id
1 'polypeptide(L)'
;MPQPMRLQLTTLHADPVDIGVDNGVRIWNVHSNDPAFLASVTEGELGLDVGWYAASARIDGRSGDVRDPRLYLPDSIGAYSETYAVDMVRDGAVFKAEFFLPHPSRHVRFDPSTMPCEFACDTLELTSISGPSYQEVPASELHEPGTASLMSRAHVAMRRFFSSPAAVPGLARPLGRKARVLEGIDKAGTGLEIGPSHDPLAPKREGYNVHIIDHATREDLVAKYQGQGLPLEQIEEVDFVWSGQTYLELTGKPKHYDWIIASHLIEHTPDIIAFLADCDSLLKDGGVLSLVIPDKRYVFDRFRPITGLARVIDSHLAGMKVHSAGTAAEYYMNVAAKSGLLGWDAATPGDYRFIHSAQQARDKIREVRDKGAYLDVHNWCFVPHSFRLLMADLFALGYTKLREVRFHATEGCEFYVTLARHGTGPHMSRLEILRAIDAELASSEPR
;
A
#
# COMPACT_ATOMS: atom_id res chain seq x y z
N MET A 1 24.65 -36.06 8.03
CA MET A 1 23.74 -34.92 7.76
C MET A 1 22.41 -35.50 7.32
N PRO A 2 21.26 -34.95 7.76
CA PRO A 2 19.96 -35.40 7.28
C PRO A 2 19.91 -35.27 5.75
N GLN A 3 19.32 -36.26 5.09
CA GLN A 3 19.20 -36.28 3.64
C GLN A 3 18.13 -35.25 3.20
N PRO A 4 18.40 -34.41 2.17
CA PRO A 4 17.40 -33.47 1.66
C PRO A 4 16.23 -34.25 1.07
N MET A 5 15.02 -33.86 1.47
CA MET A 5 13.76 -34.38 0.94
C MET A 5 13.31 -33.49 -0.21
N ARG A 6 12.83 -34.12 -1.29
CA ARG A 6 12.45 -33.44 -2.53
C ARG A 6 10.95 -33.28 -2.59
N LEU A 7 10.50 -32.04 -2.74
CA LEU A 7 9.10 -31.69 -2.92
C LEU A 7 8.82 -31.58 -4.41
N GLN A 8 7.76 -32.25 -4.85
CA GLN A 8 7.27 -32.20 -6.22
C GLN A 8 6.51 -30.90 -6.46
N LEU A 9 6.82 -30.21 -7.55
CA LEU A 9 6.17 -28.97 -7.92
C LEU A 9 4.94 -29.25 -8.80
N THR A 10 3.77 -28.85 -8.31
CA THR A 10 2.52 -28.85 -9.09
C THR A 10 1.98 -27.42 -9.14
N THR A 11 1.55 -26.95 -10.30
CA THR A 11 1.00 -25.59 -10.45
C THR A 11 -0.30 -25.46 -9.65
N LEU A 12 -0.37 -24.49 -8.75
CA LEU A 12 -1.52 -24.26 -7.86
C LEU A 12 -2.66 -23.52 -8.61
N HIS A 13 -2.29 -22.72 -9.61
CA HIS A 13 -3.18 -21.98 -10.52
C HIS A 13 -2.76 -22.17 -11.98
N ALA A 14 -3.14 -21.25 -12.86
CA ALA A 14 -2.80 -21.28 -14.30
C ALA A 14 -1.39 -20.75 -14.62
N ASP A 15 -0.63 -20.31 -13.62
CA ASP A 15 0.71 -19.72 -13.73
C ASP A 15 1.57 -20.27 -12.57
N PRO A 16 2.79 -20.77 -12.79
CA PRO A 16 3.51 -20.83 -14.06
C PRO A 16 3.01 -21.93 -15.02
N VAL A 17 3.23 -21.76 -16.32
CA VAL A 17 2.85 -22.70 -17.38
C VAL A 17 4.00 -23.66 -17.69
N ASP A 18 3.74 -24.97 -17.71
CA ASP A 18 4.70 -25.97 -18.19
C ASP A 18 4.86 -25.82 -19.72
N ILE A 19 6.08 -25.50 -20.17
CA ILE A 19 6.39 -25.34 -21.59
C ILE A 19 7.29 -26.45 -22.14
N GLY A 20 7.47 -27.54 -21.38
CA GLY A 20 8.20 -28.73 -21.80
C GLY A 20 9.41 -29.04 -20.91
N VAL A 21 10.29 -29.91 -21.43
CA VAL A 21 11.46 -30.42 -20.69
C VAL A 21 12.71 -30.21 -21.54
N ASP A 22 13.76 -29.65 -20.95
CA ASP A 22 15.09 -29.49 -21.54
C ASP A 22 16.15 -30.14 -20.65
N ASN A 23 16.97 -31.02 -21.23
CA ASN A 23 17.99 -31.80 -20.52
C ASN A 23 17.47 -32.54 -19.27
N GLY A 24 16.22 -33.02 -19.32
CA GLY A 24 15.58 -33.74 -18.22
C GLY A 24 15.02 -32.86 -17.11
N VAL A 25 15.09 -31.53 -17.25
CA VAL A 25 14.51 -30.55 -16.31
C VAL A 25 13.32 -29.84 -16.95
N ARG A 26 12.21 -29.74 -16.23
CA ARG A 26 11.00 -29.05 -16.67
C ARG A 26 11.24 -27.55 -16.74
N ILE A 27 10.74 -26.95 -17.82
CA ILE A 27 10.80 -25.52 -18.08
C ILE A 27 9.42 -24.92 -17.85
N TRP A 28 9.42 -23.80 -17.16
CA TRP A 28 8.24 -23.07 -16.75
C TRP A 28 8.27 -21.68 -17.35
N ASN A 29 7.10 -21.19 -17.76
CA ASN A 29 6.90 -19.80 -18.19
C ASN A 29 5.99 -19.09 -17.19
N VAL A 30 6.46 -17.98 -16.64
CA VAL A 30 5.71 -17.09 -15.75
C VAL A 30 5.16 -15.95 -16.58
N HIS A 31 3.85 -15.72 -16.49
CA HIS A 31 3.17 -14.65 -17.20
C HIS A 31 2.60 -13.56 -16.28
N SER A 32 2.42 -13.86 -15.00
CA SER A 32 1.87 -12.94 -14.00
C SER A 32 2.90 -12.59 -12.92
N ASN A 33 2.45 -11.83 -11.92
CA ASN A 33 3.22 -11.50 -10.72
C ASN A 33 2.89 -12.41 -9.52
N ASP A 34 2.04 -13.44 -9.70
CA ASP A 34 1.63 -14.39 -8.68
C ASP A 34 1.72 -15.86 -9.17
N PRO A 35 2.83 -16.30 -9.80
CA PRO A 35 3.01 -17.70 -10.15
C PRO A 35 3.16 -18.53 -8.87
N ALA A 36 2.42 -19.63 -8.75
CA ALA A 36 2.41 -20.42 -7.52
C ALA A 36 2.48 -21.91 -7.81
N PHE A 37 3.45 -22.57 -7.18
CA PHE A 37 3.47 -24.02 -7.04
C PHE A 37 2.97 -24.46 -5.68
N LEU A 38 2.21 -25.55 -5.66
CA LEU A 38 2.11 -26.43 -4.52
C LEU A 38 3.33 -27.37 -4.53
N ALA A 39 4.31 -27.11 -3.68
CA ALA A 39 5.45 -27.99 -3.48
C ALA A 39 5.08 -29.06 -2.45
N SER A 40 4.82 -30.28 -2.89
CA SER A 40 4.30 -31.36 -2.04
C SER A 40 5.31 -32.48 -1.81
N VAL A 41 5.31 -33.04 -0.61
CA VAL A 41 5.99 -34.31 -0.31
C VAL A 41 5.42 -35.42 -1.19
N THR A 42 6.27 -36.30 -1.70
CA THR A 42 5.84 -37.40 -2.58
C THR A 42 4.80 -38.29 -1.89
N GLU A 43 3.83 -38.78 -2.67
CA GLU A 43 2.79 -39.67 -2.16
C GLU A 43 3.42 -40.93 -1.54
N GLY A 44 3.04 -41.25 -0.30
CA GLY A 44 3.61 -42.37 0.46
C GLY A 44 4.81 -42.03 1.37
N GLU A 45 5.42 -40.84 1.24
CA GLU A 45 6.47 -40.37 2.15
C GLU A 45 5.89 -39.71 3.41
N LEU A 46 6.66 -39.73 4.51
CA LEU A 46 6.31 -39.03 5.75
C LEU A 46 6.30 -37.51 5.53
N GLY A 47 5.33 -36.82 6.13
CA GLY A 47 5.19 -35.37 6.00
C GLY A 47 6.30 -34.58 6.69
N LEU A 48 6.22 -33.26 6.57
CA LEU A 48 7.06 -32.31 7.28
C LEU A 48 6.58 -32.22 8.74
N ASP A 49 7.45 -32.53 9.70
CA ASP A 49 7.18 -32.30 11.12
C ASP A 49 7.45 -30.84 11.50
N VAL A 50 6.92 -30.42 12.65
CA VAL A 50 7.25 -29.12 13.26
C VAL A 50 8.74 -29.03 13.51
N GLY A 51 9.38 -27.96 13.04
CA GLY A 51 10.83 -27.83 13.19
C GLY A 51 11.47 -26.84 12.23
N TRP A 52 12.79 -26.70 12.34
CA TRP A 52 13.57 -25.86 11.44
C TRP A 52 13.97 -26.62 10.17
N TYR A 53 13.87 -25.93 9.04
CA TYR A 53 14.24 -26.43 7.72
C TYR A 53 15.10 -25.43 6.97
N ALA A 54 16.08 -25.94 6.23
CA ALA A 54 16.75 -25.24 5.15
C ALA A 54 16.12 -25.67 3.81
N ALA A 55 15.61 -24.73 3.05
CA ALA A 55 15.11 -24.92 1.71
C ALA A 55 16.14 -24.55 0.66
N SER A 56 16.14 -25.27 -0.46
CA SER A 56 16.90 -24.89 -1.64
C SER A 56 16.17 -25.26 -2.93
N ALA A 57 16.19 -24.37 -3.91
CA ALA A 57 15.70 -24.61 -5.26
C ALA A 57 16.75 -24.15 -6.27
N ARG A 58 17.15 -25.05 -7.18
CA ARG A 58 17.95 -24.65 -8.35
C ARG A 58 16.98 -24.09 -9.40
N ILE A 59 17.20 -22.83 -9.77
CA ILE A 59 16.36 -22.15 -10.77
C ILE A 59 17.28 -21.60 -11.86
N ASP A 60 17.29 -22.29 -12.99
CA ASP A 60 18.13 -21.91 -14.14
C ASP A 60 17.30 -21.06 -15.10
N GLY A 61 17.43 -19.72 -14.97
CA GLY A 61 16.74 -18.75 -15.82
C GLY A 61 17.11 -18.90 -17.30
N ARG A 62 16.11 -18.80 -18.18
CA ARG A 62 16.22 -18.94 -19.65
C ARG A 62 15.93 -17.64 -20.37
N SER A 63 14.87 -16.95 -19.98
CA SER A 63 14.53 -15.61 -20.47
C SER A 63 13.86 -14.81 -19.36
N GLY A 64 14.06 -13.49 -19.34
CA GLY A 64 13.67 -12.66 -18.18
C GLY A 64 14.49 -12.94 -16.93
N ASP A 65 14.29 -12.12 -15.90
CA ASP A 65 14.95 -12.29 -14.60
C ASP A 65 14.03 -13.04 -13.64
N VAL A 66 14.53 -14.14 -13.06
CA VAL A 66 13.91 -14.76 -11.89
C VAL A 66 14.12 -13.82 -10.69
N ARG A 67 13.07 -13.11 -10.28
CA ARG A 67 13.07 -12.14 -9.17
C ARG A 67 12.28 -12.61 -7.97
N ASP A 68 12.85 -12.36 -6.79
CA ASP A 68 12.25 -12.54 -5.46
C ASP A 68 11.48 -13.85 -5.24
N PRO A 69 12.10 -15.04 -5.42
CA PRO A 69 11.42 -16.30 -5.13
C PRO A 69 11.07 -16.41 -3.64
N ARG A 70 9.88 -16.94 -3.34
CA ARG A 70 9.33 -17.00 -1.98
C ARG A 70 8.74 -18.36 -1.64
N LEU A 71 8.78 -18.69 -0.36
CA LEU A 71 8.04 -19.81 0.21
C LEU A 71 6.93 -19.28 1.10
N TYR A 72 5.76 -19.91 1.05
CA TYR A 72 4.66 -19.65 1.96
C TYR A 72 4.42 -20.91 2.80
N LEU A 73 4.61 -20.77 4.11
CA LEU A 73 4.38 -21.87 5.04
C LEU A 73 2.88 -21.96 5.36
N PRO A 74 2.28 -23.14 5.28
CA PRO A 74 0.87 -23.31 5.61
C PRO A 74 0.63 -23.12 7.11
N ASP A 75 -0.48 -22.47 7.45
CA ASP A 75 -0.98 -22.43 8.81
C ASP A 75 -1.63 -23.78 9.23
N SER A 76 -2.21 -23.83 10.43
CA SER A 76 -2.79 -25.06 11.00
C SER A 76 -3.98 -25.63 10.21
N ILE A 77 -4.56 -24.85 9.29
CA ILE A 77 -5.64 -25.28 8.40
C ILE A 77 -5.19 -25.41 6.93
N GLY A 78 -3.89 -25.27 6.65
CA GLY A 78 -3.32 -25.42 5.32
C GLY A 78 -3.36 -24.16 4.46
N ALA A 79 -3.71 -22.99 5.01
CA ALA A 79 -3.80 -21.74 4.28
C ALA A 79 -2.46 -20.98 4.26
N TYR A 80 -2.27 -20.15 3.22
CA TYR A 80 -1.05 -19.35 3.03
C TYR A 80 -1.32 -17.86 3.31
N SER A 81 -0.35 -17.17 3.89
CA SER A 81 -0.40 -15.72 4.08
C SER A 81 1.00 -15.11 4.05
N GLU A 82 1.09 -13.81 3.76
CA GLU A 82 2.34 -13.04 3.82
C GLU A 82 3.01 -13.09 5.20
N THR A 83 2.26 -13.35 6.28
CA THR A 83 2.83 -13.45 7.64
C THR A 83 3.79 -14.64 7.77
N TYR A 84 3.54 -15.69 7.00
CA TYR A 84 4.34 -16.92 6.98
C TYR A 84 5.11 -17.07 5.66
N ALA A 85 5.34 -15.96 4.95
CA ALA A 85 6.18 -15.93 3.78
C ALA A 85 7.66 -15.84 4.17
N VAL A 86 8.51 -16.50 3.39
CA VAL A 86 9.96 -16.55 3.59
C VAL A 86 10.63 -16.29 2.26
N ASP A 87 11.39 -15.19 2.17
CA ASP A 87 12.17 -14.85 0.98
C ASP A 87 13.31 -15.86 0.79
N MET A 88 13.55 -16.26 -0.46
CA MET A 88 14.69 -17.09 -0.83
C MET A 88 15.84 -16.23 -1.35
N VAL A 89 17.00 -16.33 -0.70
CA VAL A 89 18.21 -15.60 -1.06
C VAL A 89 18.97 -16.35 -2.15
N ARG A 90 19.43 -15.62 -3.17
CA ARG A 90 20.20 -16.18 -4.29
C ARG A 90 21.64 -16.49 -3.88
N ASP A 91 22.08 -17.72 -4.14
CA ASP A 91 23.45 -18.22 -3.99
C ASP A 91 23.88 -18.96 -5.28
N GLY A 92 24.50 -18.22 -6.21
CA GLY A 92 24.80 -18.72 -7.55
C GLY A 92 23.52 -19.05 -8.34
N ALA A 93 23.38 -20.31 -8.75
CA ALA A 93 22.19 -20.83 -9.45
C ALA A 93 21.12 -21.41 -8.50
N VAL A 94 21.35 -21.34 -7.19
CA VAL A 94 20.47 -21.93 -6.16
C VAL A 94 19.88 -20.81 -5.30
N PHE A 95 18.58 -20.85 -5.08
CA PHE A 95 17.88 -19.99 -4.12
C PHE A 95 17.70 -20.75 -2.82
N LYS A 96 17.95 -20.11 -1.67
CA LYS A 96 17.96 -20.74 -0.35
C LYS A 96 17.15 -19.96 0.66
N ALA A 97 16.50 -20.65 1.60
CA ALA A 97 15.82 -20.05 2.73
C ALA A 97 15.96 -20.93 3.97
N GLU A 98 15.91 -20.34 5.17
CA GLU A 98 15.78 -21.09 6.42
C GLU A 98 14.50 -20.64 7.12
N PHE A 99 13.72 -21.60 7.61
CA PHE A 99 12.45 -21.29 8.26
C PHE A 99 12.06 -22.31 9.34
N PHE A 100 11.23 -21.88 10.27
CA PHE A 100 10.56 -22.76 11.21
C PHE A 100 9.16 -23.09 10.69
N LEU A 101 8.85 -24.37 10.53
CA LEU A 101 7.52 -24.84 10.18
C LEU A 101 6.71 -25.02 11.48
N PRO A 102 5.68 -24.21 11.74
CA PRO A 102 4.98 -24.21 13.03
C PRO A 102 3.99 -25.37 13.20
N HIS A 103 3.55 -25.97 12.09
CA HIS A 103 2.55 -27.05 12.09
C HIS A 103 2.98 -28.16 11.13
N PRO A 104 2.68 -29.43 11.45
CA PRO A 104 2.97 -30.51 10.52
C PRO A 104 2.25 -30.27 9.19
N SER A 105 2.94 -30.47 8.08
CA SER A 105 2.40 -30.23 6.75
C SER A 105 2.89 -31.28 5.75
N ARG A 106 2.19 -31.43 4.63
CA ARG A 106 2.68 -32.22 3.49
C ARG A 106 3.11 -31.36 2.31
N HIS A 107 3.00 -30.05 2.43
CA HIS A 107 3.32 -29.13 1.36
C HIS A 107 3.76 -27.77 1.89
N VAL A 108 4.41 -27.00 1.03
CA VAL A 108 4.57 -25.55 1.15
C VAL A 108 4.17 -24.95 -0.20
N ARG A 109 3.78 -23.68 -0.22
CA ARG A 109 3.65 -22.96 -1.50
C ARG A 109 4.99 -22.37 -1.88
N PHE A 110 5.36 -22.48 -3.14
CA PHE A 110 6.59 -21.97 -3.69
C PHE A 110 6.29 -21.07 -4.89
N ASP A 111 6.68 -19.82 -4.76
CA ASP A 111 6.47 -18.79 -5.76
C ASP A 111 7.83 -18.52 -6.43
N PRO A 112 8.01 -18.93 -7.69
CA PRO A 112 9.34 -18.97 -8.30
C PRO A 112 9.81 -17.59 -8.77
N SER A 113 8.90 -16.65 -9.06
CA SER A 113 9.28 -15.28 -9.38
C SER A 113 8.11 -14.29 -9.26
N THR A 114 8.40 -13.03 -8.94
CA THR A 114 7.44 -11.91 -8.99
C THR A 114 7.31 -11.25 -10.37
N MET A 115 8.10 -11.68 -11.36
CA MET A 115 8.15 -11.09 -12.71
C MET A 115 8.04 -12.14 -13.81
N PRO A 116 7.52 -11.79 -15.00
CA PRO A 116 7.52 -12.67 -16.15
C PRO A 116 8.93 -13.14 -16.52
N CYS A 117 9.10 -14.45 -16.58
CA CYS A 117 10.37 -15.10 -16.90
C CYS A 117 10.13 -16.54 -17.34
N GLU A 118 11.10 -17.12 -18.04
CA GLU A 118 11.19 -18.55 -18.27
C GLU A 118 12.35 -19.11 -17.47
N PHE A 119 12.15 -20.24 -16.80
CA PHE A 119 13.20 -20.89 -16.02
C PHE A 119 13.04 -22.40 -16.02
N ALA A 120 14.14 -23.11 -15.78
CA ALA A 120 14.12 -24.55 -15.53
C ALA A 120 14.20 -24.83 -14.02
N CYS A 121 13.26 -25.64 -13.49
CA CYS A 121 13.22 -26.06 -12.09
C CYS A 121 12.32 -27.29 -11.93
N ASP A 122 12.79 -28.35 -11.27
CA ASP A 122 11.99 -29.56 -11.04
C ASP A 122 11.52 -29.75 -9.60
N THR A 123 12.34 -29.32 -8.64
CA THR A 123 12.17 -29.68 -7.24
C THR A 123 12.56 -28.55 -6.31
N LEU A 124 11.80 -28.42 -5.22
CA LEU A 124 12.21 -27.72 -4.02
C LEU A 124 12.76 -28.76 -3.03
N GLU A 125 13.98 -28.60 -2.54
CA GLU A 125 14.59 -29.50 -1.56
C GLU A 125 14.48 -28.90 -0.16
N LEU A 126 14.04 -29.68 0.83
CA LEU A 126 14.01 -29.30 2.25
C LEU A 126 14.93 -30.22 3.06
N THR A 127 15.78 -29.63 3.91
CA THR A 127 16.62 -30.36 4.86
C THR A 127 16.26 -29.93 6.28
N SER A 128 15.94 -30.87 7.16
CA SER A 128 15.77 -30.54 8.59
C SER A 128 17.10 -30.06 9.18
N ILE A 129 17.08 -28.95 9.90
CA ILE A 129 18.25 -28.37 10.55
C ILE A 129 17.99 -28.15 12.04
N SER A 130 19.06 -28.04 12.82
CA SER A 130 18.95 -27.52 14.18
C SER A 130 18.80 -25.99 14.12
N GLY A 131 17.86 -25.45 14.87
CA GLY A 131 17.67 -24.00 15.01
C GLY A 131 17.33 -23.63 16.45
N PRO A 132 17.16 -22.34 16.75
CA PRO A 132 16.80 -21.88 18.10
C PRO A 132 15.47 -22.50 18.56
N SER A 133 15.30 -22.69 19.88
CA SER A 133 14.04 -23.20 20.44
C SER A 133 12.90 -22.25 20.09
N TYR A 134 11.98 -22.70 19.25
CA TYR A 134 10.79 -21.92 18.91
C TYR A 134 9.81 -22.03 20.08
N GLN A 135 9.63 -20.92 20.81
CA GLN A 135 8.47 -20.79 21.70
C GLN A 135 7.31 -20.29 20.83
N GLU A 136 6.23 -21.07 20.73
CA GLU A 136 4.96 -20.49 20.35
C GLU A 136 4.66 -19.40 21.38
N VAL A 137 4.69 -18.15 20.93
CA VAL A 137 4.28 -17.05 21.78
C VAL A 137 2.76 -17.14 21.89
N PRO A 138 2.19 -17.42 23.07
CA PRO A 138 0.75 -17.37 23.23
C PRO A 138 0.31 -15.95 22.91
N ALA A 139 -0.82 -15.79 22.22
CA ALA A 139 -1.38 -14.48 21.88
C ALA A 139 -1.57 -13.55 23.10
N SER A 140 -1.48 -14.08 24.32
CA SER A 140 -1.63 -13.38 25.60
C SER A 140 -0.32 -12.95 26.30
N GLU A 141 0.88 -13.27 25.82
CA GLU A 141 2.15 -13.01 26.57
C GLU A 141 3.21 -12.17 25.80
N LEU A 142 2.80 -11.16 25.02
CA LEU A 142 3.73 -10.17 24.46
C LEU A 142 3.75 -8.85 25.25
N HIS A 143 4.40 -8.82 26.42
CA HIS A 143 4.85 -7.61 27.15
C HIS A 143 6.04 -8.00 28.06
N GLU A 144 7.15 -7.28 28.27
CA GLU A 144 7.79 -6.05 27.80
C GLU A 144 9.33 -6.29 27.78
N PRO A 145 10.12 -5.73 26.84
CA PRO A 145 11.57 -5.66 27.01
C PRO A 145 12.02 -4.46 27.85
N GLY A 146 12.57 -4.76 29.02
CA GLY A 146 13.25 -3.83 29.91
C GLY A 146 14.58 -3.31 29.37
N THR A 147 14.76 -2.01 29.61
CA THR A 147 16.01 -1.23 29.63
C THR A 147 16.95 -1.33 28.42
N ALA A 148 16.44 -0.95 27.25
CA ALA A 148 17.23 -0.23 26.26
C ALA A 148 16.41 0.99 25.82
N SER A 149 17.03 2.17 25.87
CA SER A 149 16.46 3.51 25.65
C SER A 149 15.24 3.53 24.71
N LEU A 150 14.14 4.12 25.21
CA LEU A 150 12.83 4.31 24.56
C LEU A 150 12.89 4.80 23.10
N MET A 151 14.00 5.38 22.64
CA MET A 151 14.12 5.90 21.27
C MET A 151 14.35 4.85 20.17
N SER A 152 14.80 3.63 20.50
CA SER A 152 15.23 2.65 19.48
C SER A 152 14.13 1.68 19.02
N ARG A 153 13.08 1.45 19.82
CA ARG A 153 12.07 0.42 19.56
C ARG A 153 10.85 0.91 18.77
N ALA A 154 10.60 2.22 18.74
CA ALA A 154 9.63 2.83 17.83
C ALA A 154 10.08 2.69 16.35
N HIS A 155 11.39 2.76 16.09
CA HIS A 155 11.96 2.69 14.73
C HIS A 155 11.79 1.33 14.03
N VAL A 156 11.89 0.20 14.77
CA VAL A 156 11.87 -1.13 14.15
C VAL A 156 10.46 -1.68 13.93
N ALA A 157 9.50 -1.30 14.79
CA ALA A 157 8.10 -1.66 14.58
C ALA A 157 7.53 -0.92 13.36
N MET A 158 7.77 0.40 13.23
CA MET A 158 7.25 1.22 12.12
C MET A 158 7.77 0.87 10.73
N ARG A 159 8.99 0.32 10.64
CA ARG A 159 9.58 -0.14 9.36
C ARG A 159 8.75 -1.19 8.61
N ARG A 160 7.82 -1.89 9.27
CA ARG A 160 6.95 -2.92 8.66
C ARG A 160 5.55 -2.43 8.26
N PHE A 161 5.14 -1.20 8.63
CA PHE A 161 3.71 -0.82 8.60
C PHE A 161 3.23 -0.03 7.39
N PHE A 162 4.09 0.28 6.44
CA PHE A 162 3.72 0.95 5.18
C PHE A 162 4.34 0.22 3.99
N SER A 163 3.94 -1.04 3.82
CA SER A 163 4.07 -1.68 2.51
C SER A 163 2.90 -1.21 1.67
N SER A 164 3.08 -0.12 0.94
CA SER A 164 2.23 0.14 -0.22
C SER A 164 2.40 -1.05 -1.17
N PRO A 165 1.36 -1.49 -1.88
CA PRO A 165 1.51 -2.49 -2.92
C PRO A 165 2.67 -2.06 -3.82
N ALA A 166 3.50 -3.02 -4.26
CA ALA A 166 4.49 -2.78 -5.31
C ALA A 166 3.82 -1.98 -6.44
N ALA A 167 4.54 -0.99 -7.00
CA ALA A 167 4.00 -0.11 -8.04
C ALA A 167 3.53 -0.95 -9.25
N VAL A 168 2.25 -1.30 -9.27
CA VAL A 168 1.57 -1.77 -10.48
C VAL A 168 1.52 -0.58 -11.42
N PRO A 169 1.79 -0.72 -12.73
CA PRO A 169 1.77 0.41 -13.65
C PRO A 169 0.44 1.15 -13.55
N GLY A 170 0.46 2.32 -12.91
CA GLY A 170 -0.61 3.30 -13.03
C GLY A 170 -0.50 3.97 -14.39
N LEU A 171 -1.58 4.60 -14.85
CA LEU A 171 -1.52 5.51 -16.00
C LEU A 171 -0.38 6.52 -15.80
N ALA A 172 0.30 6.89 -16.88
CA ALA A 172 1.22 8.02 -16.87
C ALA A 172 0.53 9.26 -16.28
N ARG A 173 1.28 10.04 -15.48
CA ARG A 173 0.69 11.17 -14.78
C ARG A 173 0.07 12.17 -15.75
N PRO A 174 -1.05 12.81 -15.37
CA PRO A 174 -1.67 13.84 -16.19
C PRO A 174 -0.69 14.95 -16.58
N LEU A 175 -0.75 15.41 -17.84
CA LEU A 175 0.06 16.53 -18.31
C LEU A 175 -0.28 17.78 -17.48
N GLY A 176 0.73 18.50 -17.00
CA GLY A 176 0.50 19.70 -16.19
C GLY A 176 0.05 19.44 -14.75
N ARG A 177 0.04 18.18 -14.27
CA ARG A 177 -0.23 17.80 -12.86
C ARG A 177 0.50 18.71 -11.87
N LYS A 178 1.82 18.81 -12.03
CA LYS A 178 2.69 19.62 -11.14
C LYS A 178 2.31 21.10 -11.18
N ALA A 179 1.96 21.65 -12.34
CA ALA A 179 1.54 23.05 -12.46
C ALA A 179 0.23 23.33 -11.72
N ARG A 180 -0.75 22.40 -11.77
CA ARG A 180 -2.02 22.54 -11.03
C ARG A 180 -1.83 22.47 -9.52
N VAL A 181 -1.01 21.53 -9.04
CA VAL A 181 -0.70 21.41 -7.61
C VAL A 181 -0.04 22.68 -7.06
N LEU A 182 0.92 23.21 -7.82
CA LEU A 182 1.74 24.36 -7.42
C LEU A 182 1.08 25.71 -7.73
N GLU A 183 -0.15 25.72 -8.24
CA GLU A 183 -0.81 26.95 -8.62
C GLU A 183 -1.12 27.82 -7.38
N GLY A 184 -0.50 29.00 -7.32
CA GLY A 184 -0.61 29.90 -6.17
C GLY A 184 0.33 29.55 -5.02
N ILE A 185 1.23 28.58 -5.18
CA ILE A 185 2.32 28.31 -4.25
C ILE A 185 3.50 29.23 -4.60
N ASP A 186 3.90 30.06 -3.63
CA ASP A 186 5.15 30.81 -3.72
C ASP A 186 6.33 29.89 -3.38
N LYS A 187 7.19 29.67 -4.37
CA LYS A 187 8.40 28.86 -4.26
C LYS A 187 9.39 29.40 -3.23
N ALA A 188 9.42 30.71 -2.99
CA ALA A 188 10.25 31.33 -1.96
C ALA A 188 9.66 31.18 -0.54
N GLY A 189 8.36 30.89 -0.43
CA GLY A 189 7.67 30.62 0.83
C GLY A 189 8.13 29.31 1.46
N THR A 190 7.96 29.20 2.78
CA THR A 190 8.29 27.97 3.52
C THR A 190 7.16 26.96 3.39
N GLY A 191 7.45 25.83 2.78
CA GLY A 191 6.49 24.77 2.53
C GLY A 191 6.66 23.52 3.36
N LEU A 192 5.63 22.68 3.31
CA LEU A 192 5.63 21.32 3.83
C LEU A 192 5.02 20.39 2.79
N GLU A 193 5.70 19.29 2.47
CA GLU A 193 5.12 18.22 1.66
C GLU A 193 4.99 16.97 2.52
N ILE A 194 3.79 16.40 2.58
CA ILE A 194 3.45 15.26 3.42
C ILE A 194 3.30 14.02 2.53
N GLY A 195 4.10 13.01 2.81
CA GLY A 195 4.12 11.72 2.12
C GLY A 195 4.53 11.77 0.64
N PRO A 196 5.54 12.55 0.21
CA PRO A 196 5.98 12.52 -1.18
C PRO A 196 6.56 11.16 -1.60
N SER A 197 7.03 10.37 -0.64
CA SER A 197 7.64 9.06 -0.87
C SER A 197 8.75 9.12 -1.93
N HIS A 198 8.53 8.59 -3.14
CA HIS A 198 9.48 8.61 -4.25
C HIS A 198 9.19 9.68 -5.31
N ASP A 199 8.13 10.46 -5.16
CA ASP A 199 7.67 11.43 -6.15
C ASP A 199 7.28 12.78 -5.55
N PRO A 200 8.27 13.60 -5.13
CA PRO A 200 7.99 14.95 -4.63
C PRO A 200 7.43 15.88 -5.71
N LEU A 201 6.38 16.62 -5.37
CA LEU A 201 5.77 17.66 -6.22
C LEU A 201 6.54 18.99 -6.13
N ALA A 202 7.11 19.32 -4.97
CA ALA A 202 7.87 20.54 -4.73
C ALA A 202 9.32 20.26 -4.29
N PRO A 203 10.13 19.56 -5.09
CA PRO A 203 11.41 19.01 -4.65
C PRO A 203 12.46 20.09 -4.31
N LYS A 204 13.28 19.82 -3.28
CA LYS A 204 14.35 20.72 -2.81
C LYS A 204 15.37 21.01 -3.92
N ARG A 205 15.68 19.99 -4.75
CA ARG A 205 16.58 20.11 -5.92
C ARG A 205 16.10 21.12 -6.98
N GLU A 206 14.82 21.44 -7.01
CA GLU A 206 14.30 22.49 -7.89
C GLU A 206 14.32 23.87 -7.24
N GLY A 207 14.76 23.99 -5.98
CA GLY A 207 14.87 25.26 -5.26
C GLY A 207 13.64 25.63 -4.44
N TYR A 208 12.80 24.66 -4.06
CA TYR A 208 11.73 24.86 -3.08
C TYR A 208 12.29 24.86 -1.66
N ASN A 209 11.85 25.82 -0.84
CA ASN A 209 12.10 25.82 0.60
C ASN A 209 11.05 24.96 1.30
N VAL A 210 11.22 23.64 1.29
CA VAL A 210 10.22 22.67 1.74
C VAL A 210 10.78 21.77 2.85
N HIS A 211 9.97 21.51 3.87
CA HIS A 211 10.19 20.37 4.77
C HIS A 211 9.37 19.17 4.33
N ILE A 212 9.88 17.98 4.62
CA ILE A 212 9.27 16.70 4.24
C ILE A 212 8.84 15.95 5.49
N ILE A 213 7.55 15.57 5.54
CA ILE A 213 7.04 14.54 6.46
C ILE A 213 6.86 13.25 5.67
N ASP A 214 7.39 12.14 6.17
CA ASP A 214 7.10 10.81 5.63
C ASP A 214 7.08 9.77 6.77
N HIS A 215 6.56 8.58 6.52
CA HIS A 215 6.48 7.49 7.50
C HIS A 215 7.81 6.76 7.72
N ALA A 216 8.78 6.99 6.84
CA ALA A 216 10.08 6.34 6.83
C ALA A 216 11.18 7.35 6.50
N THR A 217 12.44 7.04 6.86
CA THR A 217 13.58 7.87 6.45
C THR A 217 13.82 7.73 4.96
N ARG A 218 14.63 8.63 4.38
CA ARG A 218 15.06 8.52 2.98
C ARG A 218 15.72 7.17 2.70
N GLU A 219 16.61 6.70 3.59
CA GLU A 219 17.31 5.42 3.41
C GLU A 219 16.32 4.25 3.36
N ASP A 220 15.31 4.28 4.24
CA ASP A 220 14.28 3.24 4.29
C ASP A 220 13.38 3.29 3.05
N LEU A 221 13.03 4.48 2.56
CA LEU A 221 12.29 4.65 1.31
C LEU A 221 13.12 4.18 0.10
N VAL A 222 14.41 4.51 0.03
CA VAL A 222 15.32 4.05 -1.03
C VAL A 222 15.40 2.53 -1.01
N ALA A 223 15.59 1.92 0.16
CA ALA A 223 15.62 0.47 0.31
C ALA A 223 14.30 -0.18 -0.11
N LYS A 224 13.16 0.41 0.28
CA LYS A 224 11.82 -0.05 -0.09
C LYS A 224 11.61 -0.08 -1.61
N TYR A 225 12.05 0.97 -2.32
CA TYR A 225 11.85 1.10 -3.77
C TYR A 225 13.00 0.52 -4.62
N GLN A 226 14.04 -0.01 -3.98
CA GLN A 226 15.18 -0.60 -4.67
C GLN A 226 14.73 -1.75 -5.59
N GLY A 227 15.23 -1.78 -6.83
CA GLY A 227 14.88 -2.81 -7.80
C GLY A 227 13.55 -2.61 -8.53
N GLN A 228 12.75 -1.60 -8.17
CA GLN A 228 11.44 -1.33 -8.79
C GLN A 228 11.49 -0.43 -10.03
N GLY A 229 12.69 -0.07 -10.52
CA GLY A 229 12.86 0.80 -11.70
C GLY A 229 12.43 2.26 -11.48
N LEU A 230 12.22 2.66 -10.23
CA LEU A 230 11.90 4.03 -9.84
C LEU A 230 13.16 4.89 -9.70
N PRO A 231 13.09 6.21 -9.96
CA PRO A 231 14.24 7.09 -9.86
C PRO A 231 14.53 7.44 -8.39
N LEU A 232 15.27 6.57 -7.71
CA LEU A 232 15.55 6.64 -6.27
C LEU A 232 16.29 7.92 -5.87
N GLU A 233 17.05 8.52 -6.78
CA GLU A 233 17.71 9.80 -6.59
C GLU A 233 16.75 10.97 -6.41
N GLN A 234 15.46 10.79 -6.73
CA GLN A 234 14.41 11.79 -6.55
C GLN A 234 13.77 11.77 -5.16
N ILE A 235 14.01 10.72 -4.36
CA ILE A 235 13.53 10.63 -2.98
C ILE A 235 14.22 11.72 -2.16
N GLU A 236 13.42 12.61 -1.58
CA GLU A 236 13.88 13.73 -0.76
C GLU A 236 14.47 13.28 0.59
N GLU A 237 15.33 14.11 1.16
CA GLU A 237 15.68 14.00 2.57
C GLU A 237 14.44 14.30 3.44
N VAL A 238 14.12 13.37 4.33
CA VAL A 238 12.94 13.45 5.21
C VAL A 238 13.30 14.23 6.48
N ASP A 239 12.71 15.41 6.65
CA ASP A 239 12.97 16.27 7.82
C ASP A 239 12.27 15.75 9.09
N PHE A 240 11.13 15.07 8.92
CA PHE A 240 10.32 14.57 10.01
C PHE A 240 9.75 13.17 9.71
N VAL A 241 10.19 12.17 10.46
CA VAL A 241 9.63 10.80 10.37
C VAL A 241 8.37 10.72 11.24
N TRP A 242 7.22 10.46 10.61
CA TRP A 242 5.93 10.41 11.28
C TRP A 242 5.67 9.05 11.93
N SER A 243 5.19 9.12 13.18
CA SER A 243 4.97 7.96 14.04
C SER A 243 3.60 7.98 14.73
N GLY A 244 2.63 8.72 14.19
CA GLY A 244 1.23 8.73 14.66
C GLY A 244 0.85 9.87 15.62
N GLN A 245 1.82 10.68 16.07
CA GLN A 245 1.56 11.96 16.75
C GLN A 245 0.89 12.99 15.80
N THR A 246 0.37 14.08 16.35
CA THR A 246 -0.10 15.21 15.52
C THR A 246 1.06 15.84 14.73
N TYR A 247 0.76 16.47 13.61
CA TYR A 247 1.82 17.16 12.84
C TYR A 247 2.41 18.36 13.58
N LEU A 248 1.65 18.97 14.49
CA LEU A 248 2.17 20.04 15.35
C LEU A 248 3.20 19.51 16.36
N GLU A 249 2.91 18.39 17.03
CA GLU A 249 3.86 17.74 17.95
C GLU A 249 5.11 17.28 17.22
N LEU A 250 4.96 16.71 16.01
CA LEU A 250 6.08 16.24 15.20
C LEU A 250 7.01 17.40 14.79
N THR A 251 6.44 18.50 14.29
CA THR A 251 7.22 19.56 13.67
C THR A 251 7.66 20.65 14.65
N GLY A 252 6.94 20.82 15.77
CA GLY A 252 7.12 21.93 16.72
C GLY A 252 6.89 23.31 16.09
N LYS A 253 6.17 23.40 14.97
CA LYS A 253 6.10 24.59 14.09
C LYS A 253 4.66 25.10 13.90
N PRO A 254 4.04 25.68 14.94
CA PRO A 254 2.69 26.26 14.80
C PRO A 254 2.72 27.45 13.84
N LYS A 255 1.72 27.55 12.96
CA LYS A 255 1.52 28.72 12.08
C LYS A 255 2.78 29.12 11.31
N HIS A 256 3.54 28.15 10.84
CA HIS A 256 4.87 28.34 10.25
C HIS A 256 4.89 28.30 8.72
N TYR A 257 4.00 27.51 8.11
CA TYR A 257 4.09 27.19 6.68
C TYR A 257 3.18 28.08 5.83
N ASP A 258 3.72 28.54 4.70
CA ASP A 258 2.99 29.28 3.66
C ASP A 258 2.12 28.33 2.82
N TRP A 259 2.55 27.07 2.69
CA TRP A 259 1.80 26.07 1.95
C TRP A 259 2.09 24.66 2.48
N ILE A 260 1.09 23.78 2.35
CA ILE A 260 1.20 22.34 2.58
C ILE A 260 0.74 21.63 1.31
N ILE A 261 1.47 20.61 0.86
CA ILE A 261 1.07 19.71 -0.22
C ILE A 261 0.83 18.32 0.38
N ALA A 262 -0.30 17.70 0.03
CA ALA A 262 -0.58 16.30 0.30
C ALA A 262 -1.20 15.66 -0.95
N SER A 263 -0.50 14.68 -1.51
CA SER A 263 -0.88 14.03 -2.77
C SER A 263 -1.14 12.56 -2.53
N HIS A 264 -2.36 12.10 -2.82
CA HIS A 264 -2.77 10.71 -2.56
C HIS A 264 -2.51 10.28 -1.11
N LEU A 265 -3.01 11.08 -0.17
CA LEU A 265 -2.77 10.90 1.26
C LEU A 265 -4.06 11.03 2.06
N ILE A 266 -4.90 12.03 1.75
CA ILE A 266 -6.11 12.31 2.52
C ILE A 266 -7.03 11.10 2.58
N GLU A 267 -7.12 10.32 1.51
CA GLU A 267 -7.89 9.09 1.39
C GLU A 267 -7.40 7.97 2.31
N HIS A 268 -6.12 7.95 2.68
CA HIS A 268 -5.51 6.99 3.61
C HIS A 268 -5.66 7.38 5.10
N THR A 269 -6.19 8.57 5.38
CA THR A 269 -6.31 9.03 6.77
C THR A 269 -7.43 8.27 7.51
N PRO A 270 -7.27 7.94 8.79
CA PRO A 270 -8.34 7.37 9.59
C PRO A 270 -9.40 8.43 9.98
N ASP A 271 -9.02 9.72 9.96
CA ASP A 271 -9.86 10.86 10.33
C ASP A 271 -9.47 12.10 9.50
N ILE A 272 -10.33 12.48 8.54
CA ILE A 272 -10.15 13.68 7.71
C ILE A 272 -10.22 14.97 8.53
N ILE A 273 -11.09 15.05 9.53
CA ILE A 273 -11.27 16.27 10.31
C ILE A 273 -10.01 16.54 11.13
N ALA A 274 -9.45 15.51 11.77
CA ALA A 274 -8.17 15.63 12.46
C ALA A 274 -7.03 16.01 11.50
N PHE A 275 -6.95 15.39 10.32
CA PHE A 275 -5.96 15.75 9.30
C PHE A 275 -6.05 17.23 8.88
N LEU A 276 -7.27 17.73 8.62
CA LEU A 276 -7.50 19.12 8.26
C LEU A 276 -7.14 20.08 9.41
N ALA A 277 -7.45 19.71 10.65
CA ALA A 277 -7.12 20.49 11.83
C ALA A 277 -5.60 20.56 12.06
N ASP A 278 -4.89 19.44 11.89
CA ASP A 278 -3.43 19.38 11.98
C ASP A 278 -2.78 20.27 10.91
N CYS A 279 -3.24 20.19 9.66
CA CYS A 279 -2.76 21.07 8.59
C CYS A 279 -3.04 22.55 8.90
N ASP A 280 -4.26 22.89 9.35
CA ASP A 280 -4.59 24.27 9.75
C ASP A 280 -3.71 24.77 10.90
N SER A 281 -3.33 23.90 11.86
CA SER A 281 -2.47 24.28 12.98
C SER A 281 -1.07 24.71 12.55
N LEU A 282 -0.59 24.13 11.45
CA LEU A 282 0.74 24.37 10.87
C LEU A 282 0.76 25.54 9.87
N LEU A 283 -0.34 25.77 9.16
CA LEU A 283 -0.44 26.85 8.18
C LEU A 283 -0.52 28.23 8.83
N LYS A 284 0.25 29.19 8.30
CA LYS A 284 0.02 30.62 8.54
C LYS A 284 -1.43 30.99 8.18
N ASP A 285 -1.93 32.12 8.68
CA ASP A 285 -3.31 32.54 8.39
C ASP A 285 -3.58 32.76 6.89
N GLY A 286 -2.56 33.17 6.13
CA GLY A 286 -2.61 33.29 4.67
C GLY A 286 -2.20 32.02 3.91
N GLY A 287 -1.82 30.95 4.61
CA GLY A 287 -1.28 29.74 3.99
C GLY A 287 -2.35 28.86 3.35
N VAL A 288 -1.91 27.98 2.45
CA VAL A 288 -2.78 27.11 1.65
C VAL A 288 -2.45 25.62 1.79
N LEU A 289 -3.46 24.76 1.79
CA LEU A 289 -3.33 23.31 1.68
C LEU A 289 -3.70 22.89 0.25
N SER A 290 -2.75 22.35 -0.51
CA SER A 290 -2.95 21.85 -1.87
C SER A 290 -3.06 20.32 -1.85
N LEU A 291 -4.20 19.80 -2.30
CA LEU A 291 -4.52 18.38 -2.28
C LEU A 291 -4.59 17.79 -3.69
N VAL A 292 -4.04 16.60 -3.85
CA VAL A 292 -4.31 15.71 -5.00
C VAL A 292 -5.11 14.51 -4.49
N ILE A 293 -6.29 14.32 -5.05
CA ILE A 293 -7.27 13.36 -4.53
C ILE A 293 -7.64 12.38 -5.66
N PRO A 294 -7.60 11.06 -5.40
CA PRO A 294 -8.10 10.08 -6.37
C PRO A 294 -9.57 10.32 -6.68
N ASP A 295 -9.90 10.32 -7.97
CA ASP A 295 -11.27 10.18 -8.41
C ASP A 295 -11.62 8.70 -8.44
N LYS A 296 -12.51 8.28 -7.55
CA LYS A 296 -12.90 6.87 -7.42
C LYS A 296 -13.39 6.25 -8.73
N ARG A 297 -13.86 7.05 -9.71
CA ARG A 297 -14.30 6.54 -11.02
C ARG A 297 -13.16 5.94 -11.84
N TYR A 298 -11.94 6.33 -11.51
CA TYR A 298 -10.74 6.13 -12.32
C TYR A 298 -9.60 5.45 -11.55
N VAL A 299 -9.89 4.94 -10.35
CA VAL A 299 -8.97 4.12 -9.55
C VAL A 299 -9.69 2.90 -9.02
N PHE A 300 -8.94 2.00 -8.39
CA PHE A 300 -9.42 0.73 -7.86
C PHE A 300 -10.63 0.80 -6.90
N ASP A 301 -10.97 1.99 -6.40
CA ASP A 301 -12.18 2.27 -5.62
C ASP A 301 -13.48 2.36 -6.44
N ARG A 302 -13.45 2.01 -7.73
CA ARG A 302 -14.58 2.16 -8.68
C ARG A 302 -15.93 1.73 -8.11
N PHE A 303 -15.98 0.59 -7.46
CA PHE A 303 -17.21 -0.02 -6.94
C PHE A 303 -17.46 0.23 -5.45
N ARG A 304 -16.57 0.97 -4.78
CA ARG A 304 -16.78 1.38 -3.39
C ARG A 304 -17.78 2.54 -3.29
N PRO A 305 -18.51 2.69 -2.19
CA PRO A 305 -19.42 3.82 -2.01
C PRO A 305 -18.67 5.15 -1.92
N ILE A 306 -19.30 6.26 -2.33
CA ILE A 306 -18.78 7.60 -2.05
C ILE A 306 -18.79 7.85 -0.54
N THR A 307 -17.80 8.59 -0.05
CA THR A 307 -17.71 8.93 1.37
C THR A 307 -18.86 9.84 1.80
N GLY A 308 -19.64 9.37 2.77
CA GLY A 308 -20.72 10.14 3.38
C GLY A 308 -20.27 10.97 4.57
N LEU A 309 -20.91 12.13 4.77
CA LEU A 309 -20.67 13.04 5.88
C LEU A 309 -20.77 12.36 7.26
N ALA A 310 -21.77 11.49 7.44
CA ALA A 310 -21.99 10.77 8.70
C ALA A 310 -20.75 9.96 9.10
N ARG A 311 -20.16 9.19 8.17
CA ARG A 311 -18.99 8.34 8.45
C ARG A 311 -17.76 9.18 8.83
N VAL A 312 -17.61 10.36 8.23
CA VAL A 312 -16.52 11.29 8.55
C VAL A 312 -16.68 11.85 9.97
N ILE A 313 -17.89 12.32 10.32
CA ILE A 313 -18.17 12.84 11.67
C ILE A 313 -18.02 11.74 12.72
N ASP A 314 -18.59 10.56 12.48
CA ASP A 314 -18.53 9.44 13.44
C ASP A 314 -17.09 8.99 13.68
N SER A 315 -16.27 8.90 12.62
CA SER A 315 -14.85 8.54 12.75
C SER A 315 -14.07 9.57 13.56
N HIS A 316 -14.39 10.87 13.37
CA HIS A 316 -13.76 11.94 14.12
C HIS A 316 -14.16 11.95 15.60
N LEU A 317 -15.46 11.83 15.89
CA LEU A 317 -15.96 11.79 17.27
C LEU A 317 -15.48 10.54 18.02
N ALA A 318 -15.27 9.43 17.32
CA ALA A 318 -14.66 8.22 17.87
C ALA A 318 -13.13 8.33 18.04
N GLY A 319 -12.49 9.38 17.51
CA GLY A 319 -11.05 9.59 17.60
C GLY A 319 -10.26 8.51 16.86
N MET A 320 -10.75 8.05 15.72
CA MET A 320 -10.14 6.92 14.98
C MET A 320 -8.68 7.22 14.62
N LYS A 321 -7.77 6.34 15.07
CA LYS A 321 -6.33 6.37 14.74
C LYS A 321 -5.90 5.28 13.75
N VAL A 322 -6.77 4.31 13.52
CA VAL A 322 -6.58 3.19 12.59
C VAL A 322 -7.86 2.96 11.79
N HIS A 323 -7.76 2.24 10.68
CA HIS A 323 -8.91 1.88 9.86
C HIS A 323 -9.87 0.97 10.64
N SER A 324 -11.18 1.10 10.38
CA SER A 324 -12.18 0.24 11.01
C SER A 324 -12.23 -1.14 10.33
N ALA A 325 -12.75 -2.14 11.04
CA ALA A 325 -13.06 -3.44 10.45
C ALA A 325 -14.03 -3.31 9.25
N GLY A 326 -14.97 -2.36 9.31
CA GLY A 326 -15.86 -2.05 8.20
C GLY A 326 -15.13 -1.49 6.97
N THR A 327 -14.15 -0.61 7.18
CA THR A 327 -13.28 -0.10 6.12
C THR A 327 -12.49 -1.24 5.47
N ALA A 328 -11.90 -2.13 6.28
CA ALA A 328 -11.18 -3.30 5.76
C ALA A 328 -12.12 -4.20 4.92
N ALA A 329 -13.32 -4.49 5.41
CA ALA A 329 -14.30 -5.27 4.68
C ALA A 329 -14.65 -4.63 3.32
N GLU A 330 -14.99 -3.34 3.33
CA GLU A 330 -15.39 -2.60 2.14
C GLU A 330 -14.26 -2.51 1.11
N TYR A 331 -13.03 -2.23 1.54
CA TYR A 331 -11.86 -2.16 0.69
C TYR A 331 -11.58 -3.52 0.04
N TYR A 332 -11.31 -4.54 0.84
CA TYR A 332 -10.89 -5.85 0.34
C TYR A 332 -11.99 -6.61 -0.41
N MET A 333 -13.27 -6.23 -0.29
CA MET A 333 -14.33 -6.81 -1.10
C MET A 333 -14.52 -6.14 -2.46
N ASN A 334 -14.15 -4.86 -2.61
CA ASN A 334 -14.58 -4.04 -3.75
C ASN A 334 -13.44 -3.42 -4.58
N VAL A 335 -12.19 -3.55 -4.13
CA VAL A 335 -11.01 -3.11 -4.88
C VAL A 335 -10.92 -3.88 -6.19
N ALA A 336 -10.97 -3.14 -7.30
CA ALA A 336 -11.05 -3.70 -8.64
C ALA A 336 -10.03 -3.09 -9.60
N ALA A 337 -9.34 -3.94 -10.37
CA ALA A 337 -8.48 -3.52 -11.46
C ALA A 337 -9.30 -3.38 -12.75
N LYS A 338 -8.93 -2.45 -13.63
CA LYS A 338 -9.44 -2.36 -15.00
C LYS A 338 -8.32 -2.71 -15.96
N SER A 339 -8.49 -3.76 -16.76
CA SER A 339 -7.43 -4.23 -17.66
C SER A 339 -6.08 -4.47 -16.96
N GLY A 340 -6.12 -4.94 -15.70
CA GLY A 340 -4.94 -5.16 -14.86
C GLY A 340 -4.37 -3.90 -14.21
N LEU A 341 -4.91 -2.71 -14.48
CA LEU A 341 -4.46 -1.44 -13.93
C LEU A 341 -5.26 -1.07 -12.67
N LEU A 342 -4.57 -0.50 -11.69
CA LEU A 342 -5.17 0.03 -10.45
C LEU A 342 -5.64 1.48 -10.58
N GLY A 343 -5.22 2.18 -11.64
CA GLY A 343 -5.67 3.51 -12.01
C GLY A 343 -5.71 3.66 -13.53
N TRP A 344 -6.69 4.40 -14.04
CA TRP A 344 -6.99 4.52 -15.46
C TRP A 344 -7.57 5.90 -15.78
N ASP A 345 -7.88 6.17 -17.05
CA ASP A 345 -8.63 7.35 -17.48
C ASP A 345 -9.97 6.96 -18.11
N ALA A 346 -10.75 7.95 -18.54
CA ALA A 346 -12.03 7.75 -19.20
C ALA A 346 -11.94 6.99 -20.54
N ALA A 347 -10.79 7.04 -21.21
CA ALA A 347 -10.58 6.40 -22.51
C ALA A 347 -10.06 4.95 -22.38
N THR A 348 -9.58 4.55 -21.20
CA THR A 348 -8.98 3.23 -20.96
C THR A 348 -10.03 2.14 -21.19
N PRO A 349 -9.83 1.22 -22.14
CA PRO A 349 -10.78 0.15 -22.44
C PRO A 349 -10.65 -1.03 -21.47
N GLY A 350 -11.59 -1.97 -21.58
CA GLY A 350 -11.54 -3.29 -20.98
C GLY A 350 -12.29 -3.44 -19.66
N ASP A 351 -12.26 -4.68 -19.17
CA ASP A 351 -13.15 -5.15 -18.11
C ASP A 351 -12.55 -4.95 -16.71
N TYR A 352 -13.46 -4.93 -15.74
CA TYR A 352 -13.14 -4.89 -14.33
C TYR A 352 -12.95 -6.29 -13.74
N ARG A 353 -12.00 -6.42 -12.81
CA ARG A 353 -11.79 -7.63 -12.02
C ARG A 353 -11.49 -7.28 -10.56
N PHE A 354 -12.16 -7.93 -9.62
CA PHE A 354 -11.81 -7.81 -8.20
C PHE A 354 -10.44 -8.43 -7.94
N ILE A 355 -9.65 -7.77 -7.10
CA ILE A 355 -8.23 -8.09 -6.89
C ILE A 355 -8.04 -8.98 -5.65
N HIS A 356 -9.07 -9.04 -4.80
CA HIS A 356 -9.03 -9.75 -3.53
C HIS A 356 -10.19 -10.74 -3.40
N SER A 357 -9.97 -11.76 -2.58
CA SER A 357 -10.96 -12.77 -2.20
C SER A 357 -11.69 -12.38 -0.90
N ALA A 358 -12.86 -12.97 -0.70
CA ALA A 358 -13.59 -12.83 0.56
C ALA A 358 -12.81 -13.39 1.77
N GLN A 359 -11.89 -14.34 1.55
CA GLN A 359 -11.01 -14.84 2.62
C GLN A 359 -10.01 -13.76 3.04
N GLN A 360 -9.33 -13.11 2.09
CA GLN A 360 -8.42 -11.99 2.38
C GLN A 360 -9.14 -10.85 3.11
N ALA A 361 -10.38 -10.54 2.72
CA ALA A 361 -11.20 -9.57 3.43
C ALA A 361 -11.44 -9.98 4.90
N ARG A 362 -11.82 -11.24 5.15
CA ARG A 362 -11.98 -11.77 6.53
C ARG A 362 -10.67 -11.68 7.32
N ASP A 363 -9.54 -11.94 6.70
CA ASP A 363 -8.24 -11.93 7.38
C ASP A 363 -7.86 -10.51 7.80
N LYS A 364 -8.07 -9.53 6.94
CA LYS A 364 -7.81 -8.12 7.22
C LYS A 364 -8.77 -7.52 8.25
N ILE A 365 -10.03 -7.96 8.23
CA ILE A 365 -10.99 -7.65 9.31
C ILE A 365 -10.47 -8.16 10.67
N ARG A 366 -9.99 -9.40 10.73
CA ARG A 366 -9.43 -9.97 11.97
C ARG A 366 -8.17 -9.23 12.40
N GLU A 367 -7.29 -8.88 11.46
CA GLU A 367 -6.06 -8.13 11.74
C GLU A 367 -6.36 -6.78 12.41
N VAL A 368 -7.32 -6.01 11.87
CA VAL A 368 -7.76 -4.75 12.47
C VAL A 368 -8.41 -4.97 13.83
N ARG A 369 -9.35 -5.91 13.92
CA ARG A 369 -10.14 -6.14 15.14
C ARG A 369 -9.28 -6.66 16.29
N ASP A 370 -8.40 -7.62 16.02
CA ASP A 370 -7.68 -8.37 17.04
C ASP A 370 -6.34 -7.72 17.41
N LYS A 371 -5.70 -7.02 16.46
CA LYS A 371 -4.37 -6.42 16.66
C LYS A 371 -4.37 -4.88 16.65
N GLY A 372 -5.51 -4.25 16.33
CA GLY A 372 -5.55 -2.80 16.13
C GLY A 372 -4.63 -2.32 15.01
N ALA A 373 -4.39 -3.17 14.00
CA ALA A 373 -3.40 -2.90 12.96
C ALA A 373 -3.79 -1.69 12.11
N TYR A 374 -2.81 -0.84 11.80
CA TYR A 374 -2.94 0.14 10.74
C TYR A 374 -2.91 -0.57 9.39
N LEU A 375 -3.83 -0.20 8.51
CA LEU A 375 -3.88 -0.68 7.13
C LEU A 375 -3.54 0.48 6.20
N ASP A 376 -2.64 0.28 5.23
CA ASP A 376 -2.42 1.24 4.16
C ASP A 376 -3.47 1.03 3.06
N VAL A 377 -4.68 1.55 3.30
CA VAL A 377 -5.83 1.41 2.39
C VAL A 377 -6.53 2.75 2.26
N HIS A 378 -7.20 2.96 1.12
CA HIS A 378 -8.11 4.09 0.98
C HIS A 378 -9.26 3.92 1.96
N ASN A 379 -9.30 4.73 3.02
CA ASN A 379 -10.48 4.87 3.83
C ASN A 379 -11.56 5.56 3.01
N TRP A 380 -11.24 6.70 2.40
CA TRP A 380 -12.22 7.59 1.77
C TRP A 380 -12.20 7.52 0.25
N CYS A 381 -13.37 7.69 -0.37
CA CYS A 381 -13.56 7.61 -1.81
C CYS A 381 -14.42 8.77 -2.27
N PHE A 382 -13.95 9.49 -3.28
CA PHE A 382 -14.58 10.71 -3.76
C PHE A 382 -14.75 10.71 -5.27
N VAL A 383 -15.86 11.28 -5.72
CA VAL A 383 -15.89 12.04 -6.98
C VAL A 383 -15.65 13.53 -6.67
N PRO A 384 -15.19 14.36 -7.61
CA PRO A 384 -14.75 15.72 -7.32
C PRO A 384 -15.78 16.54 -6.53
N HIS A 385 -17.04 16.56 -6.98
CA HIS A 385 -18.06 17.38 -6.33
C HIS A 385 -18.51 16.80 -4.97
N SER A 386 -18.31 15.50 -4.71
CA SER A 386 -18.58 14.91 -3.40
C SER A 386 -17.59 15.38 -2.33
N PHE A 387 -16.31 15.56 -2.70
CA PHE A 387 -15.32 16.14 -1.80
C PHE A 387 -15.60 17.63 -1.54
N ARG A 388 -15.94 18.38 -2.61
CA ARG A 388 -16.30 19.81 -2.48
C ARG A 388 -17.53 20.01 -1.58
N LEU A 389 -18.53 19.13 -1.69
CA LEU A 389 -19.70 19.11 -0.81
C LEU A 389 -19.30 18.82 0.65
N LEU A 390 -18.48 17.79 0.86
CA LEU A 390 -17.99 17.41 2.19
C LEU A 390 -17.28 18.58 2.86
N MET A 391 -16.37 19.27 2.15
CA MET A 391 -15.64 20.42 2.68
C MET A 391 -16.57 21.58 3.05
N ALA A 392 -17.58 21.87 2.22
CA ALA A 392 -18.59 22.88 2.52
C ALA A 392 -19.41 22.53 3.78
N ASP A 393 -19.78 21.26 3.93
CA ASP A 393 -20.55 20.77 5.08
C ASP A 393 -19.71 20.80 6.37
N LEU A 394 -18.46 20.34 6.31
CA LEU A 394 -17.55 20.40 7.46
C LEU A 394 -17.30 21.83 7.92
N PHE A 395 -17.19 22.79 6.99
CA PHE A 395 -17.07 24.20 7.34
C PHE A 395 -18.37 24.73 7.97
N ALA A 396 -19.53 24.45 7.37
CA ALA A 396 -20.82 24.91 7.87
C ALA A 396 -21.15 24.37 9.28
N LEU A 397 -20.68 23.15 9.58
CA LEU A 397 -20.84 22.50 10.88
C LEU A 397 -19.75 22.88 11.90
N GLY A 398 -18.74 23.67 11.50
CA GLY A 398 -17.69 24.14 12.40
C GLY A 398 -16.55 23.15 12.65
N TYR A 399 -16.45 22.06 11.88
CA TYR A 399 -15.37 21.08 11.99
C TYR A 399 -14.06 21.53 11.32
N THR A 400 -14.11 22.51 10.42
CA THR A 400 -12.91 23.08 9.80
C THR A 400 -13.03 24.57 9.57
N LYS A 401 -11.89 25.26 9.54
CA LYS A 401 -11.75 26.67 9.15
C LYS A 401 -11.31 26.82 7.69
N LEU A 402 -10.91 25.73 7.04
CA LEU A 402 -10.40 25.71 5.69
C LEU A 402 -11.56 25.62 4.69
N ARG A 403 -11.50 26.41 3.62
CA ARG A 403 -12.47 26.44 2.54
C ARG A 403 -11.77 26.43 1.19
N GLU A 404 -12.48 25.97 0.16
CA GLU A 404 -11.97 25.97 -1.20
C GLU A 404 -11.55 27.37 -1.66
N VAL A 405 -10.33 27.46 -2.19
CA VAL A 405 -9.77 28.60 -2.92
C VAL A 405 -9.76 28.29 -4.41
N ARG A 406 -9.42 27.06 -4.77
CA ARG A 406 -9.27 26.62 -6.16
C ARG A 406 -9.65 25.15 -6.31
N PHE A 407 -10.19 24.83 -7.48
CA PHE A 407 -10.55 23.49 -7.89
C PHE A 407 -10.14 23.25 -9.34
N HIS A 408 -9.51 22.11 -9.60
CA HIS A 408 -9.31 21.57 -10.94
C HIS A 408 -10.05 20.24 -11.03
N ALA A 409 -10.89 20.10 -12.06
CA ALA A 409 -11.62 18.88 -12.33
C ALA A 409 -10.71 17.70 -12.66
N THR A 410 -11.30 16.51 -12.69
CA THR A 410 -10.56 15.27 -12.92
C THR A 410 -9.76 15.30 -14.22
N GLU A 411 -8.48 14.96 -14.13
CA GLU A 411 -7.63 14.65 -15.26
C GLU A 411 -6.90 13.33 -15.00
N GLY A 412 -6.93 12.40 -15.96
CA GLY A 412 -6.50 11.02 -15.71
C GLY A 412 -7.37 10.38 -14.62
N CYS A 413 -6.77 10.10 -13.46
CA CYS A 413 -7.42 9.42 -12.34
C CYS A 413 -7.61 10.27 -11.08
N GLU A 414 -7.31 11.57 -11.12
CA GLU A 414 -7.23 12.42 -9.93
C GLU A 414 -7.77 13.84 -10.21
N PHE A 415 -8.16 14.53 -9.14
CA PHE A 415 -8.57 15.94 -9.17
C PHE A 415 -7.85 16.73 -8.08
N TYR A 416 -7.92 18.05 -8.14
CA TYR A 416 -7.08 18.93 -7.31
C TYR A 416 -7.92 19.98 -6.59
N VAL A 417 -7.63 20.19 -5.30
CA VAL A 417 -8.32 21.19 -4.48
C VAL A 417 -7.29 21.95 -3.64
N THR A 418 -7.33 23.27 -3.70
CA THR A 418 -6.59 24.14 -2.79
C THR A 418 -7.55 24.69 -1.73
N LEU A 419 -7.20 24.54 -0.46
CA LEU A 419 -7.97 24.98 0.69
C LEU A 419 -7.21 26.05 1.49
N ALA A 420 -7.92 27.04 2.02
CA ALA A 420 -7.34 28.04 2.93
C ALA A 420 -8.40 28.66 3.83
N ARG A 421 -7.97 29.35 4.91
CA ARG A 421 -8.88 30.11 5.79
C ARG A 421 -9.64 31.22 5.07
N HIS A 422 -8.99 31.85 4.09
CA HIS A 422 -9.57 32.91 3.28
C HIS A 422 -10.35 32.39 2.06
N GLY A 423 -10.51 31.06 1.93
CA GLY A 423 -11.25 30.46 0.83
C GLY A 423 -12.73 30.88 0.81
N THR A 424 -13.28 30.98 -0.39
CA THR A 424 -14.66 31.42 -0.64
C THR A 424 -15.62 30.24 -0.84
N GLY A 425 -15.11 29.03 -0.91
CA GLY A 425 -15.88 27.81 -1.13
C GLY A 425 -16.18 27.56 -2.61
N PRO A 426 -17.03 26.57 -2.93
CA PRO A 426 -17.19 26.07 -4.30
C PRO A 426 -17.95 26.99 -5.27
N HIS A 427 -18.45 28.14 -4.81
CA HIS A 427 -19.29 29.06 -5.59
C HIS A 427 -20.50 28.40 -6.27
N MET A 428 -21.03 27.34 -5.66
CA MET A 428 -22.19 26.59 -6.11
C MET A 428 -23.15 26.42 -4.94
N SER A 429 -24.45 26.43 -5.21
CA SER A 429 -25.46 26.02 -4.24
C SER A 429 -25.34 24.53 -3.94
N ARG A 430 -25.83 24.10 -2.77
CA ARG A 430 -25.87 22.68 -2.39
C ARG A 430 -26.51 21.81 -3.47
N LEU A 431 -27.62 22.25 -4.05
CA LEU A 431 -28.36 21.49 -5.06
C LEU A 431 -27.58 21.35 -6.37
N GLU A 432 -26.83 22.38 -6.79
CA GLU A 432 -25.97 22.30 -7.97
C GLU A 432 -24.83 21.31 -7.76
N ILE A 433 -24.22 21.30 -6.57
CA ILE A 433 -23.16 20.33 -6.23
C ILE A 433 -23.72 18.91 -6.22
N LEU A 434 -24.89 18.68 -5.62
CA LEU A 434 -25.54 17.36 -5.63
C LEU A 434 -25.84 16.87 -7.05
N ARG A 435 -26.37 17.73 -7.92
CA ARG A 435 -26.59 17.39 -9.34
C ARG A 435 -25.29 17.08 -10.07
N ALA A 436 -24.21 17.78 -9.75
CA ALA A 436 -22.90 17.49 -10.32
C ALA A 436 -22.36 16.12 -9.87
N ILE A 437 -22.57 15.72 -8.61
CA ILE A 437 -22.25 14.38 -8.12
C ILE A 437 -23.03 13.31 -8.90
N ASP A 438 -24.33 13.50 -9.10
CA ASP A 438 -25.15 12.56 -9.88
C ASP A 438 -24.62 12.41 -11.31
N ALA A 439 -24.25 13.52 -11.96
CA ALA A 439 -23.67 13.52 -13.30
C ALA A 439 -22.30 12.82 -13.35
N GLU A 440 -21.43 13.07 -12.36
CA GLU A 440 -20.13 12.41 -12.25
C GLU A 440 -20.28 10.89 -12.12
N LEU A 441 -21.22 10.43 -11.28
CA LEU A 441 -21.50 9.01 -11.10
C LEU A 441 -22.12 8.39 -12.37
N ALA A 442 -23.03 9.08 -13.05
CA ALA A 442 -23.63 8.60 -14.30
C ALA A 442 -22.62 8.50 -15.45
N SER A 443 -21.61 9.38 -15.51
CA SER A 443 -20.58 9.40 -16.58
C SER A 443 -19.63 8.19 -16.60
N SER A 444 -19.72 7.32 -15.61
CA SER A 444 -18.77 6.24 -15.37
C SER A 444 -19.27 4.86 -15.81
N GLU A 445 -20.46 4.77 -16.41
CA GLU A 445 -21.00 3.55 -17.02
C GLU A 445 -20.66 3.52 -18.53
N PRO A 446 -20.16 2.39 -19.07
CA PRO A 446 -20.15 2.20 -20.52
C PRO A 446 -21.61 2.15 -21.01
N ARG A 447 -21.90 2.87 -22.11
CA ARG A 447 -23.06 2.57 -22.94
C ARG A 447 -22.85 1.30 -23.73
#